data_AF-A0A955P473-F1
#
_entry.id   AF-A0A955P473-F1
#
_cell.length_a   1.000
_cell.length_b   1.000
_cell.length_c   1.000
_cell.angle_alpha   90.00
_cell.angle_beta   90.00
_cell.angle_gamma   90.00
#
_symmetry.space_group_name_H-M   'P 1'
#
loop_
_entity.id
_entity.type
_entity.pdbx_description
1 polymer ?
#
loop_
_entity_poly.entity_id
_entity_poly.type
_entity_poly.pdbx_seq_one_letter_code
_entity_poly.pdbx_strand_id
1 'polypeptide(L)' 'TDKGDQSEFPWITVELNGVKLHERQWITHSTVGGKEGFVAKGPFRLQDHGHPVRYRNIWVQELNIQQ' A
#
# COMPACT_ATOMS: atom_id res chain seq x y z
N THR A 1 14.21 -11.93 10.15
CA THR A 1 13.03 -11.89 9.25
C THR A 1 11.83 -11.96 10.15
N ASP A 2 11.39 -10.80 10.61
CA ASP A 2 10.38 -10.73 11.66
C ASP A 2 9.03 -10.81 10.98
N LYS A 3 8.60 -12.04 10.72
CA LYS A 3 7.21 -12.32 10.38
C LYS A 3 6.42 -12.02 11.66
N GLY A 4 5.93 -10.80 11.80
CA GLY A 4 4.94 -10.52 12.82
C GLY A 4 3.73 -11.40 12.56
N ASP A 5 3.22 -12.08 13.59
CA ASP A 5 1.92 -12.73 13.52
C ASP A 5 0.89 -11.67 13.13
N GLN A 6 0.27 -11.82 11.96
CA GLN A 6 -0.79 -10.91 11.57
C GLN A 6 -2.03 -11.22 12.39
N SER A 7 -2.39 -10.32 13.30
CA SER A 7 -3.67 -10.37 13.99
C SER A 7 -4.82 -9.95 13.07
N GLU A 8 -4.55 -9.06 12.10
CA GLU A 8 -5.53 -8.54 11.12
C GLU A 8 -4.87 -8.23 9.77
N PHE A 9 -5.64 -8.33 8.69
CA PHE A 9 -5.19 -7.91 7.35
C PHE A 9 -5.03 -6.38 7.28
N PRO A 10 -4.08 -5.84 6.51
CA PRO A 10 -4.03 -4.41 6.25
C PRO A 10 -5.19 -3.98 5.36
N TRP A 11 -5.55 -2.70 5.43
CA TRP A 11 -6.56 -2.11 4.57
C TRP A 11 -6.11 -0.77 3.99
N ILE A 12 -6.74 -0.36 2.89
CA ILE A 12 -6.45 0.91 2.20
C ILE A 12 -7.72 1.64 1.79
N THR A 13 -7.67 2.97 1.80
CA THR A 13 -8.62 3.86 1.12
C THR A 13 -7.88 4.57 0.00
N VAL A 14 -8.48 4.62 -1.19
CA VAL A 14 -7.89 5.26 -2.38
C VAL A 14 -8.89 6.23 -2.98
N GLU A 15 -8.43 7.47 -3.13
CA GLU A 15 -9.14 8.52 -3.84
C GLU A 15 -8.38 8.88 -5.11
N LEU A 16 -9.08 8.92 -6.24
CA LEU A 16 -8.53 9.31 -7.53
C LEU A 16 -9.34 10.49 -8.05
N ASN A 17 -8.67 11.63 -8.24
CA ASN A 17 -9.30 12.86 -8.74
C ASN A 17 -10.55 13.28 -7.94
N GLY A 18 -10.52 13.12 -6.61
CA GLY A 18 -11.62 13.47 -5.71
C GLY A 18 -12.74 12.43 -5.63
N VAL A 19 -12.62 11.29 -6.32
CA VAL A 19 -13.59 10.19 -6.24
C VAL A 19 -13.01 9.06 -5.40
N LYS A 20 -13.76 8.62 -4.38
CA LYS A 20 -13.41 7.46 -3.55
C LYS A 20 -13.63 6.17 -4.35
N LEU A 21 -12.54 5.51 -4.76
CA LEU A 21 -12.57 4.26 -5.52
C LEU A 21 -12.53 3.02 -4.61
N HIS A 22 -11.76 3.10 -3.53
CA HIS A 22 -11.68 2.07 -2.51
C HIS A 22 -11.93 2.68 -1.14
N GLU A 23 -12.81 2.06 -0.36
CA GLU A 23 -13.14 2.47 1.00
C GLU A 23 -12.83 1.32 1.95
N ARG A 24 -11.80 1.50 2.80
CA ARG A 24 -11.35 0.47 3.77
C ARG A 24 -11.27 -0.93 3.14
N GLN A 25 -10.65 -1.01 1.97
CA GLN A 25 -10.49 -2.27 1.25
C GLN A 25 -9.42 -3.13 1.93
N TRP A 26 -9.80 -4.30 2.41
CA TRP A 26 -8.87 -5.28 2.97
C TRP A 26 -7.96 -5.87 1.88
N ILE A 27 -6.68 -6.05 2.22
CA ILE A 27 -5.66 -6.67 1.38
C ILE A 27 -5.34 -8.04 2.00
N THR A 28 -5.92 -9.09 1.44
CA THR A 28 -5.87 -10.44 2.01
C THR A 28 -4.72 -11.29 1.48
N HIS A 29 -4.04 -10.82 0.44
CA HIS A 29 -2.93 -11.51 -0.20
C HIS A 29 -2.06 -10.53 -1.00
N SER A 30 -0.88 -10.97 -1.39
CA SER A 30 0.02 -10.23 -2.28
C SER A 30 -0.60 -10.10 -3.67
N THR A 31 -0.41 -8.96 -4.34
CA THR A 31 -0.72 -8.84 -5.77
C THR A 31 0.26 -9.65 -6.61
N VAL A 32 -0.13 -10.02 -7.83
CA VAL A 32 0.75 -10.69 -8.79
C VAL A 32 1.96 -9.79 -9.09
N GLY A 33 3.18 -10.33 -8.93
CA GLY A 33 4.44 -9.58 -9.05
C GLY A 33 4.89 -8.86 -7.77
N GLY A 34 4.09 -8.93 -6.70
CA GLY A 34 4.46 -8.48 -5.36
C GLY A 34 5.41 -9.45 -4.63
N LYS A 35 6.07 -8.96 -3.57
CA LYS A 35 6.80 -9.84 -2.66
C LYS A 35 5.80 -10.54 -1.75
N GLU A 36 5.98 -11.85 -1.58
CA GLU A 36 5.11 -12.64 -0.72
C GLU A 36 5.27 -12.34 0.76
N GLY A 37 4.14 -12.46 1.46
CA GLY A 37 4.04 -12.28 2.90
C GLY A 37 3.86 -10.83 3.34
N PHE A 38 3.22 -10.68 4.49
CA PHE A 38 3.01 -9.37 5.08
C PHE A 38 4.20 -8.93 5.92
N VAL A 39 4.50 -7.63 5.87
CA VAL A 39 5.56 -6.99 6.64
C VAL A 39 5.00 -5.79 7.38
N ALA A 40 5.49 -5.53 8.60
CA ALA A 40 5.03 -4.40 9.40
C ALA A 40 5.41 -3.04 8.80
N LYS A 41 6.57 -2.98 8.11
CA LYS A 41 7.06 -1.78 7.41
C LYS A 41 7.72 -2.17 6.09
N GLY A 42 7.60 -1.30 5.10
CA GLY A 42 8.20 -1.47 3.78
C GLY A 42 8.22 -0.15 3.00
N PRO A 43 9.01 -0.09 1.91
CA PRO A 43 9.06 1.09 1.05
C PRO A 43 7.83 1.18 0.14
N PHE A 44 7.47 2.39 -0.27
CA PHE A 44 6.62 2.60 -1.45
C PHE A 44 7.41 2.33 -2.72
N ARG A 45 6.79 1.67 -3.70
CA ARG A 45 7.39 1.36 -5.01
C ARG A 45 6.50 1.91 -6.12
N LEU A 46 7.11 2.58 -7.09
CA LEU A 46 6.49 2.91 -8.37
C LEU A 46 6.91 1.83 -9.36
N GLN A 47 5.94 1.15 -9.97
CA GLN A 47 6.23 0.07 -10.90
C GLN A 47 6.65 0.65 -12.25
N ASP A 48 7.77 0.15 -12.78
CA ASP A 48 8.13 0.28 -14.20
C ASP A 48 7.61 -0.94 -14.96
N HIS A 49 6.86 -0.70 -16.02
CA HIS A 49 6.34 -1.73 -16.91
C HIS A 49 6.68 -1.43 -18.39
N GLY A 50 7.86 -0.84 -18.62
CA GLY A 50 8.39 -0.56 -19.96
C GLY A 50 7.76 0.64 -20.67
N HIS A 51 6.94 1.41 -19.99
CA HIS A 51 6.26 2.58 -20.53
C HIS A 51 6.65 3.84 -19.76
N PRO A 52 6.96 4.96 -20.44
CA PRO A 52 7.38 6.18 -19.77
C PRO A 52 6.20 6.81 -19.02
N VAL A 53 6.30 6.88 -17.69
CA VAL A 53 5.36 7.58 -16.81
C VAL A 53 6.11 8.66 -16.03
N ARG A 54 5.50 9.84 -15.87
CA ARG A 54 6.06 10.96 -15.10
C ARG A 54 5.24 11.20 -13.85
N TYR A 55 5.93 11.37 -12.72
CA TYR A 55 5.33 11.64 -11.42
C TYR A 55 5.75 13.01 -10.89
N ARG A 56 4.91 13.61 -10.06
CA ARG A 56 5.21 14.84 -9.31
C ARG A 56 4.41 14.86 -8.01
N ASN A 57 4.85 15.67 -7.05
CA ASN A 57 4.14 15.93 -5.79
C ASN A 57 3.83 14.65 -4.98
N ILE A 58 4.79 13.74 -4.87
CA ILE A 58 4.68 12.54 -4.02
C ILE A 58 5.22 12.89 -2.63
N TRP A 59 4.40 12.71 -1.61
CA TRP A 59 4.75 12.89 -0.21
C TRP A 59 4.17 11.75 0.62
N VAL A 60 4.75 11.53 1.80
CA VAL A 60 4.29 10.55 2.77
C VAL A 60 4.21 11.21 4.14
N GLN A 61 3.15 10.92 4.87
CA GLN A 61 2.98 11.32 6.25
C GLN A 61 2.61 10.07 7.04
N GLU A 62 3.39 9.77 8.09
CA GLU A 62 3.03 8.70 9.00
C GLU A 62 1.75 9.09 9.76
N LEU A 63 0.78 8.18 9.79
CA LEU A 63 -0.43 8.38 10.57
C LEU A 63 -0.13 8.06 12.03
N ASN A 64 -0.39 9.02 12.93
CA ASN A 64 -0.43 8.73 14.35
C ASN A 64 -1.78 8.10 14.68
N ILE A 65 -1.85 6.78 14.54
CA ILE A 65 -3.02 6.00 14.94
C ILE A 65 -2.81 5.66 16.42
N GLN A 66 -3.15 6.60 17.31
CA GLN A 66 -3.34 6.23 18.71
C GLN A 66 -4.52 5.27 18.77
N GLN A 67 -4.26 4.06 19.31
CA GLN A 67 -5.26 3.02 19.55
C GLN A 67 -6.21 3.43 20.67
#